data_AF-A0A497GNE1-F1
#
_entry.id   AF-A0A497GNE1-F1
#
_cell.length_a   1.000
_cell.length_b   1.000
_cell.length_c   1.000
_cell.angle_alpha   90.00
_cell.angle_beta   90.00
_cell.angle_gamma   90.00
#
_symmetry.space_group_name_H-M   'P 1'
#
loop_
_entity.id
_entity.type
_entity.pdbx_description
1 polymer ?
#
loop_
_entity_poly.entity_id
_entity_poly.type
_entity_poly.pdbx_seq_one_letter_code
_entity_poly.pdbx_strand_id
1 'polypeptide(L)'
;MREEEVILKTLDFIIKSILDKHLSSEVSHTIRLMNGKVDITINNFPSGECLIELLHDICGLLEFFEDNGFIKSYIIKVTGEHRELEVKSHGEKYIVKARIEDSVYTIVLPSSLRNEQVEVLKSFIIKAMTICVVRLLETYLIEGTICGLPREVKVGFNVEKGEPSPHGVINVDEVPFYFWIFLEISLEVAKERMKDIRTMANTLSSILYYITSDLYRALSFRAYTIEELLSKSFLASVRDFIERLKRGYITFDYD
;
A
#
# COMPACT_ATOMS: atom_id res chain seq x y z
N MET A 1 -32.44 -25.77 8.58
CA MET A 1 -31.35 -24.79 8.39
C MET A 1 -31.93 -23.61 7.63
N ARG A 2 -31.59 -22.39 8.00
CA ARG A 2 -32.00 -21.19 7.25
C ARG A 2 -31.18 -21.16 5.95
N GLU A 3 -31.76 -20.76 4.83
CA GLU A 3 -31.13 -20.76 3.49
C GLU A 3 -29.74 -20.11 3.47
N GLU A 4 -29.56 -19.01 4.23
CA GLU A 4 -28.27 -18.33 4.44
C GLU A 4 -27.19 -19.23 5.05
N GLU A 5 -27.56 -20.17 5.92
CA GLU A 5 -26.62 -21.10 6.56
C GLU A 5 -26.08 -22.13 5.56
N VAL A 6 -26.90 -22.52 4.58
CA VAL A 6 -26.48 -23.43 3.50
C VAL A 6 -25.56 -22.71 2.53
N ILE A 7 -25.89 -21.47 2.15
CA ILE A 7 -25.04 -20.62 1.31
C ILE A 7 -23.68 -20.42 1.98
N LEU A 8 -23.67 -20.06 3.27
CA LEU A 8 -22.43 -19.81 4.00
C LEU A 8 -21.55 -21.08 4.08
N LYS A 9 -22.13 -22.25 4.41
CA LYS A 9 -21.37 -23.51 4.44
C LYS A 9 -20.83 -23.92 3.07
N THR A 10 -21.61 -23.67 2.02
CA THR A 10 -21.20 -23.98 0.63
C THR A 10 -20.06 -23.06 0.19
N LEU A 11 -20.20 -21.75 0.42
CA LEU A 11 -19.15 -20.78 0.13
C LEU A 11 -17.88 -21.09 0.92
N ASP A 12 -18.00 -21.40 2.21
CA ASP A 12 -16.85 -21.76 3.04
C ASP A 12 -16.10 -22.99 2.53
N PHE A 13 -16.83 -24.05 2.16
CA PHE A 13 -16.23 -25.25 1.59
C PHE A 13 -15.48 -24.98 0.27
N ILE A 14 -16.11 -24.23 -0.65
CA ILE A 14 -15.52 -23.93 -1.96
C ILE A 14 -14.34 -22.96 -1.82
N ILE A 15 -14.50 -21.88 -1.05
CA ILE A 15 -13.44 -20.89 -0.82
C ILE A 15 -12.24 -21.54 -0.16
N LYS A 16 -12.45 -22.41 0.83
CA LYS A 16 -11.35 -23.19 1.41
C LYS A 16 -10.61 -24.03 0.35
N SER A 17 -11.34 -24.69 -0.54
CA SER A 17 -10.75 -25.46 -1.64
C SER A 17 -9.96 -24.58 -2.63
N ILE A 18 -10.45 -23.37 -2.91
CA ILE A 18 -9.75 -22.38 -3.75
C ILE A 18 -8.48 -21.88 -3.04
N LEU A 19 -8.56 -21.60 -1.74
CA LEU A 19 -7.43 -21.18 -0.92
C LEU A 19 -6.35 -22.26 -0.88
N ASP A 20 -6.72 -23.53 -0.63
CA ASP A 20 -5.81 -24.67 -0.58
C ASP A 20 -5.11 -24.92 -1.94
N LYS A 21 -5.76 -24.55 -3.05
CA LYS A 21 -5.17 -24.63 -4.41
C LYS A 21 -4.11 -23.54 -4.64
N HIS A 22 -4.37 -22.32 -4.16
CA HIS A 22 -3.55 -21.14 -4.48
C HIS A 22 -2.51 -20.78 -3.42
N LEU A 23 -2.71 -21.23 -2.18
CA LEU A 23 -1.89 -20.87 -1.04
C LEU A 23 -1.29 -22.16 -0.45
N SER A 24 0.05 -22.19 -0.36
CA SER A 24 0.83 -23.35 0.06
C SER A 24 0.88 -23.55 1.58
N SER A 25 0.23 -22.69 2.35
CA SER A 25 0.23 -22.65 3.81
C SER A 25 -1.20 -22.55 4.34
N GLU A 26 -1.43 -23.03 5.57
CA GLU A 26 -2.72 -22.86 6.25
C GLU A 26 -3.05 -21.37 6.37
N VAL A 27 -4.08 -20.92 5.64
CA VAL A 27 -4.48 -19.53 5.59
C VAL A 27 -5.73 -19.35 6.43
N SER A 28 -5.70 -18.37 7.34
CA SER A 28 -6.91 -18.00 8.05
C SER A 28 -7.78 -17.13 7.14
N HIS A 29 -9.02 -17.58 6.92
CA HIS A 29 -10.05 -16.80 6.25
C HIS A 29 -11.29 -16.68 7.12
N THR A 30 -12.10 -15.65 6.87
CA THR A 30 -13.38 -15.45 7.54
C THR A 30 -14.41 -15.07 6.49
N ILE A 31 -15.57 -15.71 6.53
CA ILE A 31 -16.70 -15.40 5.65
C ILE A 31 -17.87 -14.98 6.51
N ARG A 32 -18.50 -13.87 6.16
CA ARG A 32 -19.72 -13.37 6.80
C ARG A 32 -20.77 -13.14 5.74
N LEU A 33 -22.00 -13.59 6.03
CA LEU A 33 -23.17 -13.30 5.20
C LEU A 33 -24.15 -12.47 6.05
N MET A 34 -24.44 -11.25 5.61
CA MET A 34 -25.35 -10.34 6.31
C MET A 34 -26.24 -9.62 5.30
N ASN A 35 -27.56 -9.78 5.40
CA ASN A 35 -28.54 -9.12 4.52
C ASN A 35 -28.30 -9.38 3.02
N GLY A 36 -27.86 -10.60 2.67
CA GLY A 36 -27.47 -10.97 1.31
C GLY A 36 -26.13 -10.39 0.85
N LYS A 37 -25.35 -9.76 1.72
CA LYS A 37 -23.98 -9.30 1.42
C LYS A 37 -22.97 -10.30 1.96
N VAL A 38 -22.06 -10.75 1.10
CA VAL A 38 -20.91 -11.59 1.50
C VAL A 38 -19.69 -10.72 1.79
N ASP A 39 -19.02 -10.95 2.90
CA ASP A 39 -17.75 -10.32 3.27
C ASP A 39 -16.74 -11.42 3.55
N ILE A 40 -15.65 -11.44 2.77
CA ILE A 40 -14.58 -12.42 2.86
C ILE A 40 -13.31 -11.70 3.25
N THR A 41 -12.66 -12.11 4.34
CA THR A 41 -11.32 -11.67 4.70
C THR A 41 -10.36 -12.85 4.60
N ILE A 42 -9.25 -12.67 3.89
CA ILE A 42 -8.18 -13.64 3.71
C ILE A 42 -6.91 -13.04 4.31
N ASN A 43 -6.43 -13.59 5.43
CA ASN A 43 -5.25 -13.09 6.13
C ASN A 43 -3.99 -13.79 5.65
N ASN A 44 -3.67 -13.57 4.38
CA ASN A 44 -2.40 -13.88 3.76
C ASN A 44 -2.39 -13.15 2.42
N PHE A 45 -1.42 -12.25 2.20
CA PHE A 45 -1.30 -11.53 0.93
C PHE A 45 -0.34 -12.29 0.01
N PRO A 46 -0.83 -13.15 -0.91
CA PRO A 46 0.04 -13.89 -1.80
C PRO A 46 0.84 -12.97 -2.72
N SER A 47 2.05 -13.40 -3.05
CA SER A 47 2.88 -12.71 -4.03
C SER A 47 2.37 -12.93 -5.47
N GLY A 48 2.39 -11.87 -6.28
CA GLY A 48 2.39 -11.98 -7.75
C GLY A 48 1.13 -12.63 -8.36
N GLU A 49 1.33 -13.72 -9.10
CA GLU A 49 0.30 -14.38 -9.94
C GLU A 49 -0.75 -15.11 -9.12
N CYS A 50 -0.36 -15.70 -7.97
CA CYS A 50 -1.29 -16.37 -7.06
C CYS A 50 -2.39 -15.43 -6.56
N LEU A 51 -2.09 -14.12 -6.38
CA LEU A 51 -3.12 -13.15 -5.99
C LEU A 51 -4.19 -12.95 -7.07
N ILE A 52 -3.81 -12.90 -8.35
CA ILE A 52 -4.81 -12.77 -9.42
C ILE A 52 -5.66 -14.01 -9.47
N GLU A 53 -5.04 -15.19 -9.53
CA GLU A 53 -5.78 -16.42 -9.73
C GLU A 53 -6.74 -16.68 -8.57
N LEU A 54 -6.30 -16.37 -7.35
CA LEU A 54 -7.15 -16.38 -6.16
C LEU A 54 -8.34 -15.42 -6.29
N LEU A 55 -8.10 -14.15 -6.63
CA LEU A 55 -9.18 -13.16 -6.79
C LEU A 55 -10.10 -13.51 -7.95
N HIS A 56 -9.56 -14.00 -9.07
CA HIS A 56 -10.32 -14.41 -10.23
C HIS A 56 -11.25 -15.57 -9.88
N ASP A 57 -10.75 -16.61 -9.23
CA ASP A 57 -11.55 -17.78 -8.84
C ASP A 57 -12.62 -17.42 -7.78
N ILE A 58 -12.28 -16.60 -6.78
CA ILE A 58 -13.23 -16.17 -5.74
C ILE A 58 -14.26 -15.17 -6.30
N CYS A 59 -13.85 -14.16 -7.05
CA CYS A 59 -14.79 -13.22 -7.69
C CYS A 59 -15.71 -13.96 -8.65
N GLY A 60 -15.19 -14.86 -9.50
CA GLY A 60 -16.01 -15.64 -10.43
C GLY A 60 -17.06 -16.51 -9.71
N LEU A 61 -16.69 -17.12 -8.58
CA LEU A 61 -17.64 -17.81 -7.71
C LEU A 61 -18.72 -16.85 -7.17
N LEU A 62 -18.33 -15.69 -6.64
CA LEU A 62 -19.28 -14.76 -6.03
C LEU A 62 -20.16 -14.06 -7.06
N GLU A 63 -19.66 -13.81 -8.27
CA GLU A 63 -20.45 -13.33 -9.40
C GLU A 63 -21.49 -14.35 -9.80
N PHE A 64 -21.14 -15.62 -9.89
CA PHE A 64 -22.13 -16.67 -10.11
C PHE A 64 -23.23 -16.63 -9.04
N PHE A 65 -22.88 -16.43 -7.76
CA PHE A 65 -23.88 -16.32 -6.70
C PHE A 65 -24.71 -15.01 -6.80
N GLU A 66 -24.10 -13.90 -7.20
CA GLU A 66 -24.75 -12.59 -7.39
C GLU A 66 -25.74 -12.63 -8.56
N ASP A 67 -25.31 -13.14 -9.71
CA ASP A 67 -26.08 -13.23 -10.96
C ASP A 67 -27.28 -14.17 -10.85
N ASN A 68 -27.17 -15.21 -10.02
CA ASN A 68 -28.27 -16.13 -9.73
C ASN A 68 -29.15 -15.66 -8.55
N GLY A 69 -28.88 -14.49 -7.97
CA GLY A 69 -29.69 -13.90 -6.91
C GLY A 69 -29.54 -14.55 -5.53
N PHE A 70 -28.53 -15.41 -5.33
CA PHE A 70 -28.22 -16.00 -4.02
C PHE A 70 -27.63 -14.96 -3.06
N ILE A 71 -26.91 -13.96 -3.61
CA ILE A 71 -26.36 -12.83 -2.86
C ILE A 71 -26.64 -11.53 -3.64
N LYS A 72 -26.61 -10.40 -2.94
CA LYS A 72 -26.84 -9.06 -3.49
C LYS A 72 -25.57 -8.31 -3.86
N SER A 73 -24.49 -8.59 -3.13
CA SER A 73 -23.18 -7.97 -3.32
C SER A 73 -22.13 -8.73 -2.51
N TYR A 74 -20.86 -8.51 -2.84
CA TYR A 74 -19.76 -9.08 -2.09
C TYR A 74 -18.59 -8.11 -1.90
N ILE A 75 -17.81 -8.39 -0.87
CA ILE A 75 -16.52 -7.76 -0.60
C ILE A 75 -15.51 -8.87 -0.34
N ILE A 76 -14.36 -8.78 -0.98
CA ILE A 76 -13.19 -9.61 -0.71
C ILE A 76 -12.09 -8.68 -0.21
N LYS A 77 -11.53 -8.99 0.95
CA LYS A 77 -10.37 -8.32 1.53
C LYS A 77 -9.24 -9.32 1.64
N VAL A 78 -8.12 -9.02 1.01
CA VAL A 78 -6.87 -9.76 1.15
C VAL A 78 -5.92 -8.90 1.96
N THR A 79 -5.54 -9.38 3.15
CA THR A 79 -4.70 -8.66 4.10
C THR A 79 -3.37 -9.39 4.30
N GLY A 80 -2.30 -8.60 4.43
CA GLY A 80 -0.98 -9.02 4.86
C GLY A 80 -0.38 -7.96 5.77
N GLU A 81 0.84 -8.20 6.25
CA GLU A 81 1.49 -7.36 7.26
C GLU A 81 1.57 -5.88 6.86
N HIS A 82 1.88 -5.61 5.59
CA HIS A 82 2.05 -4.24 5.07
C HIS A 82 1.20 -3.97 3.82
N ARG A 83 0.22 -4.82 3.52
CA ARG A 83 -0.57 -4.74 2.30
C ARG A 83 -2.00 -5.13 2.54
N GLU A 84 -2.92 -4.37 1.96
CA GLU A 84 -4.34 -4.67 1.94
C GLU A 84 -4.88 -4.40 0.54
N LEU A 85 -5.72 -5.33 0.06
CA LEU A 85 -6.46 -5.17 -1.18
C LEU A 85 -7.92 -5.54 -0.92
N GLU A 86 -8.82 -4.60 -1.15
CA GLU A 86 -10.26 -4.78 -1.06
C GLU A 86 -10.87 -4.69 -2.47
N VAL A 87 -11.68 -5.68 -2.82
CA VAL A 87 -12.49 -5.71 -4.05
C VAL A 87 -13.95 -5.78 -3.65
N LYS A 88 -14.74 -4.81 -4.08
CA LYS A 88 -16.18 -4.72 -3.80
C LYS A 88 -16.99 -4.74 -5.09
N SER A 89 -17.99 -5.61 -5.17
CA SER A 89 -18.93 -5.62 -6.29
C SER A 89 -19.86 -4.41 -6.25
N HIS A 90 -20.08 -3.80 -7.41
CA HIS A 90 -21.01 -2.70 -7.61
C HIS A 90 -21.61 -2.70 -9.02
N GLY A 91 -22.58 -3.59 -9.25
CA GLY A 91 -23.18 -3.78 -10.58
C GLY A 91 -22.16 -4.32 -11.57
N GLU A 92 -21.99 -3.66 -12.72
CA GLU A 92 -21.03 -4.02 -13.78
C GLU A 92 -19.56 -3.65 -13.47
N LYS A 93 -19.30 -3.15 -12.27
CA LYS A 93 -17.99 -2.61 -11.88
C LYS A 93 -17.55 -3.15 -10.53
N TYR A 94 -16.23 -3.16 -10.34
CA TYR A 94 -15.60 -3.28 -9.04
C TYR A 94 -15.18 -1.91 -8.53
N ILE A 95 -15.34 -1.73 -7.22
CA ILE A 95 -14.56 -0.74 -6.49
C ILE A 95 -13.40 -1.48 -5.86
N VAL A 96 -12.20 -1.11 -6.28
CA VAL A 96 -10.96 -1.77 -5.88
C VAL A 96 -10.16 -0.78 -5.08
N LYS A 97 -9.83 -1.15 -3.85
CA LYS A 97 -9.08 -0.32 -2.92
C LYS A 97 -7.80 -1.06 -2.54
N ALA A 98 -6.65 -0.52 -2.94
CA ALA A 98 -5.35 -1.03 -2.55
C ALA A 98 -4.71 -0.09 -1.54
N ARG A 99 -4.18 -0.65 -0.46
CA ARG A 99 -3.34 0.04 0.51
C ARG A 99 -2.03 -0.72 0.65
N ILE A 100 -0.92 -0.04 0.43
CA ILE A 100 0.41 -0.60 0.64
C ILE A 100 1.13 0.32 1.61
N GLU A 101 1.78 -0.30 2.57
CA GLU A 101 2.62 0.32 3.57
C GLU A 101 4.06 -0.14 3.34
N ASP A 102 5.01 0.77 3.55
CA ASP A 102 6.42 0.45 3.47
C ASP A 102 7.19 1.24 4.55
N SER A 103 8.20 0.58 5.10
CA SER A 103 9.13 1.26 6.00
C SER A 103 10.05 2.12 5.16
N VAL A 104 10.09 3.42 5.44
CA VAL A 104 10.82 4.35 4.60
C VAL A 104 12.23 4.53 5.13
N TYR A 105 12.36 4.91 6.41
CA TYR A 105 13.64 5.29 7.01
C TYR A 105 13.68 5.09 8.51
N THR A 106 14.89 4.83 9.01
CA THR A 106 15.28 5.15 10.37
C THR A 106 16.19 6.38 10.34
N ILE A 107 15.75 7.48 10.94
CA ILE A 107 16.59 8.66 11.15
C ILE A 107 17.03 8.66 12.61
N VAL A 108 18.33 8.65 12.80
CA VAL A 108 18.93 8.68 14.14
C VAL A 108 19.22 10.13 14.49
N LEU A 109 18.57 10.63 15.54
CA LEU A 109 18.68 12.01 16.00
C LEU A 109 19.21 12.04 17.45
N PRO A 110 20.23 12.84 17.81
CA PRO A 110 20.62 13.18 19.16
C PRO A 110 19.41 13.54 20.00
N SER A 111 19.43 13.00 21.20
CA SER A 111 18.51 13.29 22.28
C SER A 111 18.47 14.78 22.66
N SER A 112 19.51 15.54 22.31
CA SER A 112 19.64 16.98 22.58
C SER A 112 18.84 17.88 21.62
N LEU A 113 18.29 17.36 20.52
CA LEU A 113 17.47 18.14 19.60
C LEU A 113 16.16 18.60 20.25
N ARG A 114 15.79 19.87 20.05
CA ARG A 114 14.49 20.37 20.49
C ARG A 114 13.38 19.78 19.62
N ASN A 115 12.23 19.48 20.24
CA ASN A 115 11.06 18.93 19.55
C ASN A 115 10.69 19.70 18.28
N GLU A 116 10.76 21.04 18.32
CA GLU A 116 10.46 21.90 17.16
C GLU A 116 11.33 21.58 15.93
N GLN A 117 12.62 21.29 16.12
CA GLN A 117 13.55 20.97 15.03
C GLN A 117 13.25 19.59 14.42
N VAL A 118 12.89 18.63 15.27
CA VAL A 118 12.44 17.31 14.85
C VAL A 118 11.14 17.40 14.03
N GLU A 119 10.19 18.23 14.46
CA GLU A 119 8.95 18.45 13.72
C GLU A 119 9.15 19.14 12.36
N VAL A 120 10.11 20.07 12.26
CA VAL A 120 10.48 20.68 10.96
C VAL A 120 11.05 19.62 10.01
N LEU A 121 11.96 18.78 10.48
CA LEU A 121 12.54 17.69 9.68
C LEU A 121 11.46 16.69 9.24
N LYS A 122 10.60 16.26 10.17
CA LYS A 122 9.45 15.38 9.87
C LYS A 122 8.55 15.98 8.80
N SER A 123 8.13 17.24 8.97
CA SER A 123 7.24 17.93 8.04
C SER A 123 7.84 18.01 6.64
N PHE A 124 9.15 18.26 6.55
CA PHE A 124 9.86 18.33 5.29
C PHE A 124 9.91 16.98 4.57
N ILE A 125 10.28 15.89 5.25
CA ILE A 125 10.36 14.55 4.66
C ILE A 125 8.99 14.11 4.15
N ILE A 126 7.96 14.29 4.99
CA ILE A 126 6.56 14.01 4.62
C ILE A 126 6.17 14.74 3.34
N LYS A 127 6.46 16.04 3.24
CA LYS A 127 6.13 16.85 2.05
C LYS A 127 6.89 16.39 0.81
N ALA A 128 8.19 16.14 0.92
CA ALA A 128 9.02 15.69 -0.20
C ALA A 128 8.48 14.36 -0.75
N MET A 129 8.26 13.39 0.13
CA MET A 129 7.74 12.08 -0.21
C MET A 129 6.34 12.13 -0.83
N THR A 130 5.45 12.93 -0.26
CA THR A 130 4.08 13.09 -0.79
C THR A 130 4.11 13.56 -2.25
N ILE A 131 4.97 14.54 -2.57
CA ILE A 131 5.11 15.06 -3.92
C ILE A 131 5.62 13.97 -4.87
N CYS A 132 6.63 13.20 -4.48
CA CYS A 132 7.15 12.08 -5.29
C CYS A 132 6.06 11.04 -5.59
N VAL A 133 5.33 10.62 -4.56
CA VAL A 133 4.29 9.59 -4.67
C VAL A 133 3.18 10.04 -5.60
N VAL A 134 2.66 11.26 -5.38
CA VAL A 134 1.57 11.80 -6.19
C VAL A 134 1.99 11.96 -7.65
N ARG A 135 3.22 12.45 -7.90
CA ARG A 135 3.72 12.62 -9.27
C ARG A 135 3.90 11.31 -10.02
N LEU A 136 4.56 10.33 -9.41
CA LEU A 136 4.72 9.02 -10.04
C LEU A 136 3.35 8.38 -10.28
N LEU A 137 2.45 8.44 -9.30
CA LEU A 137 1.10 7.93 -9.46
C LEU A 137 0.35 8.61 -10.63
N GLU A 138 0.45 9.94 -10.75
CA GLU A 138 -0.12 10.71 -11.86
C GLU A 138 0.42 10.22 -13.21
N THR A 139 1.74 10.03 -13.32
CA THR A 139 2.38 9.46 -14.52
C THR A 139 1.82 8.07 -14.84
N TYR A 140 1.81 7.14 -13.88
CA TYR A 140 1.33 5.77 -14.09
C TYR A 140 -0.17 5.69 -14.43
N LEU A 141 -0.98 6.65 -13.96
CA LEU A 141 -2.39 6.78 -14.34
C LEU A 141 -2.55 7.32 -15.76
N ILE A 142 -1.78 8.36 -16.14
CA ILE A 142 -1.84 8.97 -17.48
C ILE A 142 -1.34 7.99 -18.56
N GLU A 143 -0.26 7.26 -18.27
CA GLU A 143 0.30 6.24 -19.17
C GLU A 143 -0.60 5.01 -19.31
N GLY A 144 -1.63 4.88 -18.48
CA GLY A 144 -2.57 3.76 -18.50
C GLY A 144 -2.00 2.47 -17.90
N THR A 145 -0.88 2.53 -17.19
CA THR A 145 -0.31 1.39 -16.45
C THR A 145 -1.23 1.00 -15.29
N ILE A 146 -1.82 1.99 -14.62
CA ILE A 146 -2.91 1.77 -13.67
C ILE A 146 -4.24 2.03 -14.37
N CYS A 147 -4.97 0.97 -14.71
CA CYS A 147 -6.28 1.09 -15.34
C CYS A 147 -7.40 1.27 -14.31
N GLY A 148 -8.35 2.13 -14.63
CA GLY A 148 -9.54 2.40 -13.82
C GLY A 148 -9.78 3.89 -13.66
N LEU A 149 -10.97 4.26 -13.21
CA LEU A 149 -11.27 5.66 -12.88
C LEU A 149 -10.90 5.91 -11.42
N PRO A 150 -9.93 6.80 -11.12
CA PRO A 150 -9.55 7.08 -9.75
C PRO A 150 -10.69 7.77 -9.01
N ARG A 151 -11.03 7.23 -7.84
CA ARG A 151 -12.05 7.78 -6.94
C ARG A 151 -11.42 8.52 -5.76
N GLU A 152 -10.36 7.95 -5.20
CA GLU A 152 -9.69 8.50 -4.04
C GLU A 152 -8.22 8.08 -4.05
N VAL A 153 -7.34 9.00 -3.69
CA VAL A 153 -5.91 8.75 -3.44
C VAL A 153 -5.59 9.35 -2.08
N LYS A 154 -4.99 8.57 -1.18
CA LYS A 154 -4.45 9.03 0.08
C LYS A 154 -2.98 8.63 0.20
N VAL A 155 -2.14 9.60 0.54
CA VAL A 155 -0.77 9.36 0.99
C VAL A 155 -0.73 9.75 2.45
N GLY A 156 -0.23 8.86 3.30
CA GLY A 156 -0.07 9.17 4.71
C GLY A 156 1.19 8.58 5.30
N PHE A 157 1.49 9.02 6.51
CA PHE A 157 2.74 8.72 7.19
C PHE A 157 2.47 8.40 8.65
N ASN A 158 3.18 7.41 9.17
CA ASN A 158 3.29 7.18 10.60
C ASN A 158 4.76 7.39 11.00
N VAL A 159 5.00 8.10 12.09
CA VAL A 159 6.36 8.38 12.56
C VAL A 159 6.45 7.94 14.01
N GLU A 160 7.25 6.90 14.24
CA GLU A 160 7.40 6.28 15.55
C GLU A 160 8.75 6.65 16.15
N LYS A 161 8.74 7.08 17.42
CA LYS A 161 9.96 7.30 18.18
C LYS A 161 10.39 5.96 18.78
N GLY A 162 11.57 5.48 18.41
CA GLY A 162 12.16 4.29 19.00
C GLY A 162 12.86 4.56 20.33
N GLU A 163 13.27 3.48 20.97
CA GLU A 163 14.07 3.51 22.19
C GLU A 163 15.57 3.56 21.86
N PRO A 164 16.38 4.34 22.62
CA PRO A 164 17.83 4.24 22.56
C PRO A 164 18.28 2.83 22.98
N SER A 165 19.10 2.15 22.18
CA SER A 165 19.62 0.82 22.54
C SER A 165 21.00 0.95 23.19
N PRO A 166 21.17 0.59 24.47
CA PRO A 166 22.48 0.64 25.14
C PRO A 166 23.46 -0.46 24.69
N HIS A 167 23.01 -1.41 23.86
CA HIS A 167 23.78 -2.57 23.42
C HIS A 167 23.86 -2.72 21.89
N GLY A 168 23.45 -1.70 21.14
CA GLY A 168 23.37 -1.71 19.68
C GLY A 168 24.28 -0.68 19.02
N VAL A 169 24.40 -0.77 17.70
CA VAL A 169 25.22 0.05 16.78
C VAL A 169 24.89 1.57 16.82
N ILE A 170 23.95 2.00 17.67
CA ILE A 170 23.43 3.37 17.80
C ILE A 170 23.93 3.95 19.12
N ASN A 171 24.40 5.20 19.11
CA ASN A 171 24.97 5.82 20.30
C ASN A 171 23.89 6.05 21.38
N VAL A 172 24.24 5.98 22.67
CA VAL A 172 23.28 6.13 23.79
C VAL A 172 22.62 7.52 23.80
N ASP A 173 23.32 8.51 23.25
CA ASP A 173 22.82 9.88 23.11
C ASP A 173 21.91 10.07 21.90
N GLU A 174 21.63 9.02 21.13
CA GLU A 174 20.85 9.06 19.91
C GLU A 174 19.50 8.34 20.05
N VAL A 175 18.50 8.86 19.36
CA VAL A 175 17.12 8.38 19.34
C VAL A 175 16.72 8.08 17.89
N PRO A 176 16.36 6.82 17.57
CA PRO A 176 15.86 6.49 16.24
C PRO A 176 14.41 6.96 16.07
N PHE A 177 14.10 7.51 14.90
CA PHE A 177 12.75 7.80 14.42
C PHE A 177 12.47 6.95 13.19
N TYR A 178 11.42 6.13 13.25
CA TYR A 178 10.98 5.26 12.16
C TYR A 178 9.87 5.94 11.37
N PHE A 179 10.12 6.20 10.10
CA PHE A 179 9.13 6.76 9.17
C PHE A 179 8.53 5.63 8.36
N TRP A 180 7.21 5.47 8.48
CA TRP A 180 6.40 4.57 7.67
C TRP A 180 5.55 5.40 6.72
N ILE A 181 5.47 4.99 5.46
CA ILE A 181 4.57 5.58 4.48
C ILE A 181 3.50 4.57 4.14
N PHE A 182 2.27 5.05 3.96
CA PHE A 182 1.23 4.27 3.31
C PHE A 182 0.66 5.03 2.11
N LEU A 183 0.42 4.29 1.04
CA LEU A 183 -0.28 4.74 -0.15
C LEU A 183 -1.58 3.94 -0.27
N GLU A 184 -2.70 4.65 -0.29
CA GLU A 184 -4.02 4.10 -0.52
C GLU A 184 -4.61 4.70 -1.80
N ILE A 185 -5.09 3.85 -2.70
CA ILE A 185 -5.84 4.26 -3.90
C ILE A 185 -7.11 3.45 -4.01
N SER A 186 -8.18 4.13 -4.39
CA SER A 186 -9.46 3.53 -4.76
C SER A 186 -9.74 3.79 -6.22
N LEU A 187 -9.90 2.73 -7.00
CA LEU A 187 -10.26 2.78 -8.41
C LEU A 187 -11.63 2.16 -8.63
N GLU A 188 -12.33 2.67 -9.63
CA GLU A 188 -13.46 2.00 -10.26
C GLU A 188 -12.97 1.27 -11.53
N VAL A 189 -13.17 -0.05 -11.57
CA VAL A 189 -12.68 -0.93 -12.62
C VAL A 189 -13.85 -1.73 -13.20
N ALA A 190 -13.95 -1.86 -14.52
CA ALA A 190 -14.97 -2.71 -15.14
C ALA A 190 -14.71 -4.19 -14.80
N LYS A 191 -15.77 -5.00 -14.58
CA LYS A 191 -15.62 -6.42 -14.19
C LYS A 191 -14.74 -7.23 -15.16
N GLU A 192 -14.88 -6.97 -16.46
CA GLU A 192 -14.09 -7.59 -17.54
C GLU A 192 -12.56 -7.31 -17.47
N ARG A 193 -12.15 -6.33 -16.66
CA ARG A 193 -10.76 -5.88 -16.49
C ARG A 193 -10.12 -6.36 -15.18
N MET A 194 -10.55 -7.49 -14.62
CA MET A 194 -10.01 -8.06 -13.38
C MET A 194 -8.46 -8.12 -13.35
N LYS A 195 -7.82 -8.42 -14.49
CA LYS A 195 -6.35 -8.48 -14.60
C LYS A 195 -5.66 -7.16 -14.23
N ASP A 196 -6.34 -6.03 -14.41
CA ASP A 196 -5.81 -4.69 -14.13
C ASP A 196 -5.66 -4.43 -12.62
N ILE A 197 -6.38 -5.18 -11.77
CA ILE A 197 -6.28 -5.08 -10.31
C ILE A 197 -4.89 -5.47 -9.80
N ARG A 198 -4.26 -6.51 -10.37
CA ARG A 198 -2.86 -6.84 -10.04
C ARG A 198 -1.93 -5.73 -10.49
N THR A 199 -2.10 -5.26 -11.72
CA THR A 199 -1.23 -4.22 -12.28
C THR A 199 -1.24 -3.00 -11.36
N MET A 200 -2.42 -2.62 -10.83
CA MET A 200 -2.52 -1.60 -9.80
C MET A 200 -1.70 -1.94 -8.55
N ALA A 201 -1.97 -3.07 -7.86
CA ALA A 201 -1.30 -3.39 -6.60
C ALA A 201 0.24 -3.49 -6.73
N ASN A 202 0.73 -4.06 -7.83
CA ASN A 202 2.16 -4.15 -8.10
C ASN A 202 2.78 -2.80 -8.47
N THR A 203 2.09 -1.99 -9.26
CA THR A 203 2.57 -0.65 -9.63
C THR A 203 2.68 0.24 -8.40
N LEU A 204 1.69 0.22 -7.50
CA LEU A 204 1.76 0.97 -6.25
C LEU A 204 2.91 0.51 -5.35
N SER A 205 3.13 -0.80 -5.26
CA SER A 205 4.27 -1.35 -4.50
C SER A 205 5.60 -0.89 -5.09
N SER A 206 5.68 -0.85 -6.43
CA SER A 206 6.87 -0.40 -7.15
C SER A 206 7.10 1.10 -6.98
N ILE A 207 6.05 1.92 -7.04
CA ILE A 207 6.12 3.37 -6.78
C ILE A 207 6.73 3.62 -5.39
N LEU A 208 6.20 2.96 -4.35
CA LEU A 208 6.73 3.11 -3.00
C LEU A 208 8.18 2.64 -2.91
N TYR A 209 8.51 1.48 -3.47
CA TYR A 209 9.87 0.94 -3.50
C TYR A 209 10.88 1.87 -4.20
N TYR A 210 10.53 2.43 -5.37
CA TYR A 210 11.42 3.34 -6.09
C TYR A 210 11.65 4.62 -5.31
N ILE A 211 10.58 5.20 -4.74
CA ILE A 211 10.69 6.42 -3.93
C ILE A 211 11.53 6.16 -2.67
N THR A 212 11.29 5.05 -1.96
CA THR A 212 12.04 4.70 -0.74
C THR A 212 13.51 4.44 -1.08
N SER A 213 13.81 3.73 -2.17
CA SER A 213 15.17 3.49 -2.65
C SER A 213 15.89 4.77 -3.06
N ASP A 214 15.27 5.62 -3.87
CA ASP A 214 15.91 6.83 -4.40
C ASP A 214 16.12 7.89 -3.33
N LEU A 215 15.16 8.07 -2.43
CA LEU A 215 15.35 8.94 -1.29
C LEU A 215 16.39 8.35 -0.32
N TYR A 216 16.51 7.02 -0.17
CA TYR A 216 17.58 6.40 0.62
C TYR A 216 18.95 6.73 0.05
N ARG A 217 19.09 6.59 -1.28
CA ARG A 217 20.30 6.92 -2.03
C ARG A 217 20.63 8.41 -1.95
N ALA A 218 19.64 9.27 -2.18
CA ALA A 218 19.84 10.72 -2.24
C ALA A 218 20.07 11.37 -0.87
N LEU A 219 19.45 10.84 0.18
CA LEU A 219 19.48 11.45 1.51
C LEU A 219 20.42 10.76 2.49
N SER A 220 21.01 9.60 2.14
CA SER A 220 21.90 8.75 2.96
C SER A 220 22.32 9.42 4.29
N PHE A 221 21.41 9.35 5.28
CA PHE A 221 21.54 10.13 6.51
C PHE A 221 22.71 9.65 7.38
N ARG A 222 23.29 8.49 7.05
CA ARG A 222 24.56 8.00 7.61
C ARG A 222 25.75 8.89 7.24
N ALA A 223 25.63 9.74 6.21
CA ALA A 223 26.68 10.66 5.76
C ALA A 223 26.47 12.11 6.21
N TYR A 224 25.34 12.44 6.83
CA TYR A 224 25.00 13.82 7.19
C TYR A 224 24.79 13.97 8.70
N THR A 225 25.55 14.87 9.29
CA THR A 225 25.30 15.41 10.63
C THR A 225 23.99 16.21 10.65
N ILE A 226 23.41 16.40 11.83
CA ILE A 226 22.15 17.17 11.94
C ILE A 226 22.28 18.63 11.59
N GLU A 227 23.43 19.22 11.85
CA GLU A 227 23.70 20.57 11.40
C GLU A 227 23.71 20.64 9.88
N GLU A 228 24.16 19.58 9.19
CA GLU A 228 24.03 19.46 7.74
C GLU A 228 22.59 19.23 7.32
N LEU A 229 21.80 18.39 8.00
CA LEU A 229 20.38 18.19 7.68
C LEU A 229 19.50 19.42 7.90
N LEU A 230 19.84 20.24 8.90
CA LEU A 230 19.16 21.49 9.19
C LEU A 230 19.79 22.68 8.45
N SER A 231 20.88 22.45 7.71
CA SER A 231 21.57 23.51 6.97
C SER A 231 20.71 24.05 5.83
N LYS A 232 20.93 25.33 5.51
CA LYS A 232 20.32 25.96 4.33
C LYS A 232 20.71 25.26 3.04
N SER A 233 21.90 24.63 2.96
CA SER A 233 22.40 23.93 1.77
C SER A 233 21.69 22.60 1.54
N PHE A 234 21.48 21.79 2.57
CA PHE A 234 20.71 20.55 2.45
C PHE A 234 19.25 20.84 2.11
N LEU A 235 18.62 21.77 2.84
CA LEU A 235 17.24 22.17 2.56
C LEU A 235 17.09 22.76 1.15
N ALA A 236 18.08 23.51 0.66
CA ALA A 236 18.11 23.99 -0.73
C ALA A 236 18.28 22.85 -1.74
N SER A 237 19.11 21.83 -1.46
CA SER A 237 19.34 20.69 -2.34
C SER A 237 18.09 19.82 -2.49
N VAL A 238 17.40 19.54 -1.39
CA VAL A 238 16.14 18.80 -1.45
C VAL A 238 15.01 19.66 -2.02
N ARG A 239 15.00 20.98 -1.76
CA ARG A 239 14.06 21.89 -2.42
C ARG A 239 14.29 21.89 -3.93
N ASP A 240 15.53 21.92 -4.38
CA ASP A 240 15.88 21.83 -5.81
C ASP A 240 15.45 20.48 -6.38
N PHE A 241 15.67 19.38 -5.67
CA PHE A 241 15.15 18.05 -6.03
C PHE A 241 13.62 18.03 -6.17
N ILE A 242 12.89 18.58 -5.20
CA ILE A 242 11.42 18.73 -5.24
C ILE A 242 10.99 19.61 -6.42
N GLU A 243 11.68 20.72 -6.68
CA GLU A 243 11.35 21.61 -7.80
C GLU A 243 11.64 20.95 -9.15
N ARG A 244 12.71 20.15 -9.25
CA ARG A 244 13.01 19.32 -10.43
C ARG A 244 11.94 18.25 -10.66
N LEU A 245 11.48 17.59 -9.59
CA LEU A 245 10.35 16.66 -9.62
C LEU A 245 9.05 17.35 -10.06
N LYS A 246 8.74 18.53 -9.52
CA LYS A 246 7.54 19.30 -9.88
C LYS A 246 7.54 19.74 -11.33
N ARG A 247 8.71 20.06 -11.89
CA ARG A 247 8.90 20.58 -13.25
C ARG A 247 8.99 19.48 -14.32
N GLY A 248 8.94 18.20 -13.94
CA GLY A 248 8.93 17.07 -14.88
C GLY A 248 10.30 16.77 -15.53
N TYR A 249 11.41 17.28 -14.99
CA TYR A 249 12.76 17.10 -15.56
C TYR A 249 13.53 15.89 -14.98
N ILE A 250 12.86 14.98 -14.26
CA ILE A 250 13.47 13.69 -13.92
C ILE A 250 13.05 12.69 -14.97
N THR A 251 13.83 12.63 -16.05
CA THR A 251 13.96 11.40 -16.83
C THR A 251 14.71 10.43 -15.94
N PHE A 252 14.01 9.43 -15.41
CA PHE A 252 14.68 8.28 -14.80
C PHE A 252 15.36 7.52 -15.95
N ASP A 253 16.65 7.77 -16.15
CA ASP A 253 17.49 6.84 -16.92
C ASP A 253 17.68 5.60 -16.03
N TYR A 254 17.18 4.48 -16.53
CA TYR A 254 17.41 3.15 -15.99
C TYR A 254 18.90 2.81 -16.13
N ASP A 255 19.59 2.66 -14.99
CA ASP A 255 20.74 1.76 -14.83
C ASP A 255 20.54 0.89 -13.57
#